data_AF-A0A1H2XI18-F1
#
_entry.id   AF-A0A1H2XI18-F1
#
_cell.length_a   1.000
_cell.length_b   1.000
_cell.length_c   1.000
_cell.angle_alpha   90.00
_cell.angle_beta   90.00
_cell.angle_gamma   90.00
#
_symmetry.space_group_name_H-M   'P 1'
#
loop_
_entity.id
_entity.type
_entity.pdbx_description
1 polymer ?
#
loop_
_entity_poly.entity_id
_entity_poly.type
_entity_poly.pdbx_seq_one_letter_code
_entity_poly.pdbx_strand_id
1 'polypeptide(L)'
;MNKRTSLIALMLFISILTTLSACGSQGKDESKSTDYPGMKQMVTDVLHTKEGKQSIQEMMKDPEFRNQVIITDQQIEKTISDTLTNPKMQPQLEKLLSKPTVAANFAKATQKEHKKMIKQLMKDPEYQKMMIDIMKDPDFTKQLLQLLKSNAARQQIMKVMEDALQNPTFKEKYMKLMKEAGKQSSSKSQQNGGQQGSGGQGGGGGQGGGGGQGGGGSNNPS
;
A
#
# COMPACT_ATOMS: atom_id res chain seq x y z
N MET A 1 -38.82 79.28 -17.46
CA MET A 1 -37.66 80.09 -17.89
C MET A 1 -36.42 79.22 -18.20
N ASN A 2 -36.58 77.98 -18.70
CA ASN A 2 -35.54 76.96 -18.56
C ASN A 2 -34.88 76.57 -19.89
N LYS A 3 -35.44 77.06 -21.02
CA LYS A 3 -34.92 76.78 -22.37
C LYS A 3 -33.83 77.77 -22.81
N ARG A 4 -33.90 79.02 -22.31
CA ARG A 4 -32.89 80.07 -22.60
C ARG A 4 -31.60 79.89 -21.81
N THR A 5 -31.69 79.45 -20.56
CA THR A 5 -30.54 79.11 -19.72
C THR A 5 -29.81 77.86 -20.20
N SER A 6 -30.54 76.87 -20.74
CA SER A 6 -29.97 75.66 -21.34
C SER A 6 -29.22 75.94 -22.66
N LEU A 7 -29.74 76.86 -23.49
CA LEU A 7 -29.08 77.29 -24.73
C LEU A 7 -27.80 78.12 -24.47
N ILE A 8 -27.80 78.94 -23.43
CA ILE A 8 -26.61 79.70 -22.99
C ILE A 8 -25.54 78.77 -22.40
N ALA A 9 -25.93 77.75 -21.63
CA ALA A 9 -25.00 76.76 -21.09
C ALA A 9 -24.34 75.89 -22.18
N LEU A 10 -25.09 75.54 -23.25
CA LEU A 10 -24.57 74.78 -24.38
C LEU A 10 -23.57 75.59 -25.23
N MET A 11 -23.84 76.89 -25.43
CA MET A 11 -22.93 77.82 -26.12
C MET A 11 -21.62 78.05 -25.32
N LEU A 12 -21.70 78.08 -24.00
CA LEU A 12 -20.54 78.26 -23.12
C LEU A 12 -19.65 77.01 -23.05
N PHE A 13 -20.24 75.81 -23.17
CA PHE A 13 -19.51 74.54 -23.22
C PHE A 13 -18.77 74.32 -24.55
N ILE A 14 -19.34 74.76 -25.67
CA ILE A 14 -18.70 74.69 -27.00
C ILE A 14 -17.55 75.72 -27.14
N SER A 15 -17.67 76.88 -26.50
CA SER A 15 -16.59 77.88 -26.44
C SER A 15 -15.36 77.40 -25.64
N ILE A 16 -15.57 76.58 -24.61
CA ILE A 16 -14.47 75.98 -23.81
C ILE A 16 -13.76 74.84 -24.56
N LEU A 17 -14.45 74.10 -25.45
CA LEU A 17 -13.82 73.04 -26.25
C LEU A 17 -12.91 73.58 -27.38
N THR A 18 -13.12 74.80 -27.85
CA THR A 18 -12.35 75.37 -28.96
C THR A 18 -11.04 76.05 -28.53
N THR A 19 -10.88 76.39 -27.25
CA THR A 19 -9.65 77.03 -26.73
C THR A 19 -8.56 76.04 -26.31
N LEU A 20 -8.88 74.75 -26.09
CA LEU A 20 -7.88 73.72 -25.79
C LEU A 20 -7.12 73.21 -27.05
N SER A 21 -7.56 73.55 -28.26
CA SER A 21 -6.86 73.18 -29.51
C SER A 21 -5.94 74.28 -30.05
N ALA A 22 -5.71 75.36 -29.30
CA ALA A 22 -4.92 76.53 -29.73
C ALA A 22 -3.57 76.69 -28.99
N CYS A 23 -3.04 75.62 -28.38
CA CYS A 23 -1.63 75.54 -27.99
C CYS A 23 -0.94 74.54 -28.92
N GLY A 24 -0.48 75.00 -30.08
CA GLY A 24 0.08 74.11 -31.08
C GLY A 24 0.53 74.79 -32.38
N SER A 25 1.48 75.72 -32.29
CA SER A 25 2.61 75.80 -33.24
C SER A 25 3.49 77.00 -32.91
N GLN A 26 4.70 76.73 -32.39
CA GLN A 26 5.95 77.03 -33.09
C GLN A 26 7.14 76.69 -32.17
N GLY A 27 7.67 75.49 -32.35
CA GLY A 27 8.93 75.04 -31.77
C GLY A 27 9.40 73.86 -32.60
N LYS A 28 10.38 74.10 -33.46
CA LYS A 28 11.12 73.06 -34.19
C LYS A 28 11.56 71.98 -33.20
N ASP A 29 11.19 70.74 -33.43
CA ASP A 29 12.09 69.71 -33.93
C ASP A 29 11.49 68.32 -33.74
N GLU A 30 11.71 67.49 -34.76
CA GLU A 30 11.56 66.05 -34.78
C GLU A 30 10.21 65.46 -34.33
N SER A 31 9.31 65.43 -35.31
CA SER A 31 8.64 64.18 -35.67
C SER A 31 9.66 63.07 -35.94
N LYS A 32 10.34 62.55 -34.91
CA LYS A 32 10.76 61.17 -34.91
C LYS A 32 9.59 60.42 -34.32
N SER A 33 8.85 59.74 -35.19
CA SER A 33 8.25 58.48 -34.81
C SER A 33 9.23 57.76 -33.90
N THR A 34 8.90 57.70 -32.61
CA THR A 34 9.57 56.87 -31.62
C THR A 34 9.98 55.61 -32.33
N ASP A 35 11.29 55.39 -32.43
CA ASP A 35 11.87 54.23 -33.10
C ASP A 35 11.42 53.00 -32.30
N TYR A 36 10.18 52.56 -32.55
CA TYR A 36 9.52 51.44 -31.90
C TYR A 36 10.39 50.18 -32.00
N PRO A 37 11.04 49.92 -33.15
CA PRO A 37 12.09 48.91 -33.24
C PRO A 37 13.25 49.15 -32.26
N GLY A 38 13.80 50.36 -32.18
CA GLY A 38 14.88 50.72 -31.25
C GLY A 38 14.48 50.62 -29.77
N MET A 39 13.28 51.08 -29.40
CA MET A 39 12.72 50.99 -28.05
C MET A 39 12.41 49.55 -27.66
N LYS A 40 11.88 48.74 -28.60
CA LYS A 40 11.66 47.31 -28.39
C LYS A 40 12.97 46.57 -28.19
N GLN A 41 14.00 46.89 -28.99
CA GLN A 41 15.31 46.31 -28.85
C GLN A 41 15.93 46.69 -27.50
N MET A 42 15.85 47.96 -27.11
CA MET A 42 16.32 48.42 -25.80
C MET A 42 15.60 47.73 -24.63
N VAL A 43 14.26 47.62 -24.68
CA VAL A 43 13.49 46.90 -23.64
C VAL A 43 13.85 45.41 -23.61
N THR A 44 14.02 44.80 -24.79
CA THR A 44 14.43 43.40 -24.90
C THR A 44 15.84 43.22 -24.32
N ASP A 45 16.77 44.11 -24.63
CA ASP A 45 18.14 44.06 -24.13
C ASP A 45 18.18 44.25 -22.61
N VAL A 46 17.41 45.19 -22.06
CA VAL A 46 17.23 45.39 -20.60
C VAL A 46 16.69 44.13 -19.93
N LEU A 47 15.68 43.46 -20.50
CA LEU A 47 15.18 42.19 -19.94
C LEU A 47 16.21 41.06 -20.01
N HIS A 48 17.09 41.05 -21.02
CA HIS A 48 18.14 40.06 -21.16
C HIS A 48 19.41 40.37 -20.33
N THR A 49 19.56 41.61 -19.83
CA THR A 49 20.65 41.98 -18.92
C THR A 49 20.61 41.18 -17.62
N LYS A 50 21.74 41.18 -16.89
CA LYS A 50 21.84 40.50 -15.60
C LYS A 50 20.86 41.09 -14.59
N GLU A 51 20.71 42.41 -14.63
CA GLU A 51 19.81 43.20 -13.79
C GLU A 51 18.35 42.83 -14.09
N GLY A 52 17.94 42.78 -15.36
CA GLY A 52 16.60 42.34 -15.76
C GLY A 52 16.27 40.91 -15.32
N LYS A 53 17.21 39.98 -15.49
CA LYS A 53 17.06 38.59 -15.01
C LYS A 53 16.99 38.51 -13.49
N GLN A 54 17.78 39.31 -12.77
CA GLN A 54 17.75 39.37 -11.31
C GLN A 54 16.41 39.93 -10.80
N SER A 55 15.89 40.99 -11.41
CA SER A 55 14.58 41.55 -11.08
C SER A 55 13.45 40.54 -11.31
N ILE A 56 13.49 39.77 -12.40
CA ILE A 56 12.52 38.68 -12.63
C ILE A 56 12.68 37.56 -11.58
N GLN A 57 13.91 37.20 -11.23
CA GLN A 57 14.18 36.20 -10.20
C GLN A 57 13.70 36.66 -8.82
N GLU A 58 13.76 37.96 -8.53
CA GLU A 58 13.25 38.56 -7.31
C GLU A 58 11.72 38.58 -7.28
N MET A 59 11.07 38.95 -8.40
CA MET A 59 9.62 38.82 -8.56
C MET A 59 9.16 37.36 -8.43
N MET A 60 9.94 36.38 -8.90
CA MET A 60 9.64 34.95 -8.72
C MET A 60 9.77 34.46 -7.27
N LYS A 61 10.33 35.24 -6.35
CA LYS A 61 10.28 34.94 -4.91
C LYS A 61 8.96 35.39 -4.29
N ASP A 62 8.25 36.32 -4.94
CA ASP A 62 6.95 36.79 -4.50
C ASP A 62 5.87 35.69 -4.76
N PRO A 63 5.19 35.20 -3.72
CA PRO A 63 4.14 34.20 -3.87
C PRO A 63 2.94 34.68 -4.68
N GLU A 64 2.60 35.98 -4.65
CA GLU A 64 1.48 36.52 -5.43
C GLU A 64 1.80 36.47 -6.93
N PHE A 65 3.03 36.84 -7.29
CA PHE A 65 3.50 36.77 -8.67
C PHE A 65 3.57 35.32 -9.17
N ARG A 66 4.12 34.39 -8.37
CA ARG A 66 4.20 32.96 -8.75
C ARG A 66 2.84 32.32 -9.04
N ASN A 67 1.82 32.68 -8.28
CA ASN A 67 0.47 32.14 -8.47
C ASN A 67 -0.21 32.69 -9.75
N GLN A 68 0.21 33.88 -10.21
CA GLN A 68 -0.31 34.50 -11.43
C GLN A 68 0.41 34.02 -12.70
N VAL A 69 1.61 33.44 -12.58
CA VAL A 69 2.31 32.83 -13.71
C VAL A 69 1.62 31.52 -14.07
N ILE A 70 0.82 31.55 -15.14
CA ILE A 70 0.15 30.37 -15.67
C ILE A 70 1.19 29.43 -16.27
N ILE A 71 1.46 28.32 -15.59
CA ILE A 71 2.14 27.17 -16.19
C ILE A 71 1.07 26.35 -16.90
N THR A 72 1.22 26.13 -18.21
CA THR A 72 0.27 25.32 -18.97
C THR A 72 0.28 23.86 -18.51
N ASP A 73 -0.87 23.19 -18.54
CA ASP A 73 -1.00 21.78 -18.16
C ASP A 73 -0.02 20.87 -18.92
N GLN A 74 0.21 21.13 -20.22
CA GLN A 74 1.16 20.37 -21.03
C GLN A 74 2.61 20.47 -20.54
N GLN A 75 3.03 21.65 -20.05
CA GLN A 75 4.38 21.83 -19.50
C GLN A 75 4.51 21.11 -18.16
N ILE A 76 3.43 21.08 -17.35
CA ILE A 76 3.39 20.32 -16.09
C ILE A 76 3.48 18.83 -16.38
N GLU A 77 2.67 18.31 -17.29
CA GLU A 77 2.68 16.90 -17.69
C GLU A 77 4.05 16.46 -18.18
N LYS A 78 4.66 17.25 -19.09
CA LYS A 78 6.01 16.97 -19.60
C LYS A 78 7.05 16.99 -18.48
N THR A 79 7.02 18.00 -17.63
CA THR A 79 7.98 18.12 -16.51
C THR A 79 7.85 16.97 -15.52
N ILE A 80 6.62 16.54 -15.20
CA ILE A 80 6.37 15.39 -14.33
C ILE A 80 6.88 14.12 -15.01
N SER A 81 6.54 13.89 -16.28
CA SER A 81 7.00 12.73 -17.05
C SER A 81 8.53 12.66 -17.13
N ASP A 82 9.18 13.77 -17.47
CA ASP A 82 10.63 13.88 -17.54
C ASP A 82 11.26 13.64 -16.15
N THR A 83 10.66 14.16 -15.09
CA THR A 83 11.14 13.94 -13.72
C THR A 83 11.03 12.47 -13.30
N LEU A 84 9.94 11.78 -13.66
CA LEU A 84 9.71 10.38 -13.29
C LEU A 84 10.54 9.40 -14.13
N THR A 85 10.84 9.74 -15.39
CA THR A 85 11.55 8.85 -16.31
C THR A 85 13.07 9.08 -16.33
N ASN A 86 13.53 10.26 -15.91
CA ASN A 86 14.96 10.59 -15.92
C ASN A 86 15.71 9.86 -14.78
N PRO A 87 16.69 8.97 -15.11
CA PRO A 87 17.46 8.24 -14.10
C PRO A 87 18.20 9.14 -13.11
N LYS A 88 18.60 10.35 -13.53
CA LYS A 88 19.30 11.31 -12.66
C LYS A 88 18.42 11.83 -11.52
N MET A 89 17.10 11.77 -11.68
CA MET A 89 16.13 12.23 -10.69
C MET A 89 15.74 11.12 -9.70
N GLN A 90 16.04 9.84 -10.00
CA GLN A 90 15.68 8.71 -9.13
C GLN A 90 16.17 8.88 -7.67
N PRO A 91 17.43 9.27 -7.39
CA PRO A 91 17.88 9.43 -6.00
C PRO A 91 17.13 10.55 -5.25
N GLN A 92 16.72 11.60 -5.97
CA GLN A 92 15.96 12.70 -5.39
C GLN A 92 14.51 12.30 -5.13
N LEU A 93 13.90 11.55 -6.05
CA LEU A 93 12.57 10.98 -5.90
C LEU A 93 12.50 9.99 -4.74
N GLU A 94 13.48 9.09 -4.60
CA GLU A 94 13.58 8.17 -3.47
C GLU A 94 13.65 8.91 -2.13
N LYS A 95 14.50 9.95 -2.05
CA LYS A 95 14.61 10.81 -0.86
C LYS A 95 13.31 11.55 -0.56
N LEU A 96 12.59 12.00 -1.58
CA LEU A 96 11.31 12.69 -1.43
C LEU A 96 10.20 11.73 -0.99
N LEU A 97 10.09 10.57 -1.62
CA LEU A 97 9.10 9.54 -1.33
C LEU A 97 9.33 8.86 0.03
N SER A 98 10.57 8.88 0.53
CA SER A 98 10.88 8.41 1.88
C SER A 98 10.41 9.36 2.99
N LYS A 99 10.00 10.60 2.65
CA LYS A 99 9.46 11.53 3.64
C LYS A 99 8.05 11.07 4.06
N PRO A 100 7.74 10.94 5.36
CA PRO A 100 6.47 10.37 5.83
C PRO A 100 5.22 11.05 5.26
N THR A 101 5.21 12.38 5.20
CA THR A 101 4.06 13.14 4.67
C THR A 101 3.86 12.90 3.18
N VAL A 102 4.94 12.82 2.41
CA VAL A 102 4.88 12.55 0.97
C VAL A 102 4.47 11.11 0.72
N ALA A 103 5.08 10.16 1.42
CA ALA A 103 4.74 8.74 1.37
C ALA A 103 3.25 8.51 1.67
N ALA A 104 2.74 9.14 2.74
CA ALA A 104 1.34 9.00 3.15
C ALA A 104 0.38 9.56 2.09
N ASN A 105 0.67 10.75 1.54
CA ASN A 105 -0.17 11.35 0.51
C ASN A 105 -0.12 10.55 -0.79
N PHE A 106 1.06 10.06 -1.18
CA PHE A 106 1.23 9.19 -2.35
C PHE A 106 0.48 7.87 -2.18
N ALA A 107 0.61 7.22 -1.02
CA ALA A 107 -0.09 5.98 -0.70
C ALA A 107 -1.62 6.19 -0.72
N LYS A 108 -2.12 7.32 -0.17
CA LYS A 108 -3.54 7.67 -0.23
C LYS A 108 -4.03 7.87 -1.67
N ALA A 109 -3.28 8.64 -2.46
CA ALA A 109 -3.62 8.93 -3.85
C ALA A 109 -3.65 7.66 -4.72
N THR A 110 -2.73 6.73 -4.47
CA THR A 110 -2.59 5.48 -5.25
C THR A 110 -3.34 4.28 -4.66
N GLN A 111 -3.93 4.40 -3.46
CA GLN A 111 -4.50 3.28 -2.71
C GLN A 111 -5.50 2.45 -3.53
N LYS A 112 -6.41 3.13 -4.25
CA LYS A 112 -7.46 2.47 -5.03
C LYS A 112 -6.89 1.63 -6.17
N GLU A 113 -5.98 2.22 -6.96
CA GLU A 113 -5.35 1.53 -8.08
C GLU A 113 -4.37 0.45 -7.59
N HIS A 114 -3.66 0.69 -6.49
CA HIS A 114 -2.80 -0.31 -5.86
C HIS A 114 -3.60 -1.54 -5.37
N LYS A 115 -4.75 -1.32 -4.72
CA LYS A 115 -5.67 -2.41 -4.32
C LYS A 115 -6.20 -3.18 -5.54
N LYS A 116 -6.52 -2.47 -6.63
CA LYS A 116 -6.99 -3.09 -7.87
C LYS A 116 -5.90 -3.96 -8.49
N MET A 117 -4.68 -3.44 -8.56
CA MET A 117 -3.50 -4.16 -9.05
C MET A 117 -3.25 -5.44 -8.24
N ILE A 118 -3.21 -5.36 -6.91
CA ILE A 118 -3.02 -6.55 -6.05
C ILE A 118 -4.14 -7.58 -6.29
N LYS A 119 -5.40 -7.14 -6.42
CA LYS A 119 -6.52 -8.04 -6.72
C LYS A 119 -6.40 -8.71 -8.08
N GLN A 120 -5.85 -8.03 -9.07
CA GLN A 120 -5.59 -8.59 -10.38
C GLN A 120 -4.43 -9.58 -10.33
N LEU A 121 -3.32 -9.22 -9.65
CA LEU A 121 -2.18 -10.10 -9.42
C LEU A 121 -2.57 -11.37 -8.66
N MET A 122 -3.48 -11.33 -7.68
CA MET A 122 -3.96 -12.56 -7.01
C MET A 122 -4.63 -13.57 -7.96
N LYS A 123 -5.08 -13.13 -9.15
CA LYS A 123 -5.65 -14.01 -10.19
C LYS A 123 -4.61 -14.45 -11.22
N ASP A 124 -3.41 -13.88 -11.17
CA ASP A 124 -2.31 -14.19 -12.07
C ASP A 124 -1.59 -15.49 -11.62
N PRO A 125 -1.33 -16.45 -12.53
CA PRO A 125 -0.69 -17.71 -12.18
C PRO A 125 0.72 -17.57 -11.60
N GLU A 126 1.52 -16.60 -12.07
CA GLU A 126 2.90 -16.41 -11.59
C GLU A 126 2.88 -15.85 -10.16
N TYR A 127 2.00 -14.87 -9.91
CA TYR A 127 1.82 -14.33 -8.57
C TYR A 127 1.22 -15.35 -7.60
N GLN A 128 0.30 -16.20 -8.06
CA GLN A 128 -0.21 -17.32 -7.26
C GLN A 128 0.90 -18.31 -6.90
N LYS A 129 1.79 -18.63 -7.85
CA LYS A 129 2.94 -19.50 -7.59
C LYS A 129 3.86 -18.90 -6.52
N MET A 130 4.19 -17.61 -6.64
CA MET A 130 4.97 -16.91 -5.61
C MET A 130 4.27 -16.94 -4.24
N MET A 131 2.95 -16.76 -4.21
CA MET A 131 2.16 -16.84 -2.97
C MET A 131 2.18 -18.25 -2.36
N ILE A 132 2.07 -19.29 -3.19
CA ILE A 132 2.16 -20.69 -2.74
C ILE A 132 3.57 -20.96 -2.17
N ASP A 133 4.61 -20.43 -2.79
CA ASP A 133 5.97 -20.60 -2.29
C ASP A 133 6.17 -19.91 -0.93
N ILE A 134 5.54 -18.75 -0.70
CA ILE A 134 5.47 -18.11 0.63
C ILE A 134 4.72 -19.01 1.64
N MET A 135 3.63 -19.66 1.23
CA MET A 135 2.88 -20.58 2.12
C MET A 135 3.65 -21.85 2.46
N LYS A 136 4.68 -22.23 1.70
CA LYS A 136 5.56 -23.35 2.03
C LYS A 136 6.60 -23.00 3.09
N ASP A 137 6.66 -21.74 3.53
CA ASP A 137 7.56 -21.33 4.59
C ASP A 137 7.37 -22.18 5.86
N PRO A 138 8.45 -22.61 6.55
CA PRO A 138 8.35 -23.44 7.75
C PRO A 138 7.52 -22.82 8.86
N ASP A 139 7.51 -21.49 9.01
CA ASP A 139 6.75 -20.84 10.07
C ASP A 139 5.26 -20.80 9.76
N PHE A 140 4.89 -20.59 8.49
CA PHE A 140 3.51 -20.77 8.05
C PHE A 140 3.06 -22.23 8.24
N THR A 141 3.92 -23.18 7.89
CA THR A 141 3.65 -24.62 8.07
C THR A 141 3.44 -24.98 9.54
N LYS A 142 4.24 -24.45 10.48
CA LYS A 142 4.04 -24.66 11.92
C LYS A 142 2.69 -24.13 12.39
N GLN A 143 2.30 -22.93 11.95
CA GLN A 143 0.99 -22.35 12.29
C GLN A 143 -0.15 -23.20 11.73
N LEU A 144 -0.03 -23.68 10.49
CA LEU A 144 -0.99 -24.59 9.87
C LEU A 144 -1.11 -25.91 10.64
N LEU A 145 0.02 -26.50 11.08
CA LEU A 145 0.02 -27.70 11.91
C LEU A 145 -0.61 -27.49 13.28
N GLN A 146 -0.43 -26.32 13.89
CA GLN A 146 -1.13 -25.97 15.13
C GLN A 146 -2.64 -25.88 14.91
N LEU A 147 -3.08 -25.30 13.78
CA LEU A 147 -4.49 -25.24 13.43
C LEU A 147 -5.09 -26.63 13.20
N LEU A 148 -4.37 -27.54 12.54
CA LEU A 148 -4.80 -28.93 12.36
C LEU A 148 -4.88 -29.70 13.69
N LYS A 149 -4.10 -29.32 14.70
CA LYS A 149 -4.18 -29.88 16.05
C LYS A 149 -5.29 -29.27 16.90
N SER A 150 -5.96 -28.21 16.43
CA SER A 150 -7.08 -27.59 17.13
C SER A 150 -8.24 -28.56 17.31
N ASN A 151 -9.07 -28.33 18.32
CA ASN A 151 -10.23 -29.18 18.62
C ASN A 151 -11.20 -29.26 17.42
N ALA A 152 -11.48 -28.12 16.77
CA ALA A 152 -12.36 -28.08 15.60
C ALA A 152 -11.85 -28.94 14.44
N ALA A 153 -10.54 -28.87 14.13
CA ALA A 153 -9.94 -29.70 13.09
C ALA A 153 -9.95 -31.19 13.50
N ARG A 154 -9.66 -31.51 14.77
CA ARG A 154 -9.74 -32.89 15.29
C ARG A 154 -11.14 -33.48 15.15
N GLN A 155 -12.19 -32.72 15.44
CA GLN A 155 -13.58 -33.19 15.28
C GLN A 155 -13.90 -33.51 13.81
N GLN A 156 -13.45 -32.65 12.87
CA GLN A 156 -13.61 -32.94 11.44
C GLN A 156 -12.81 -34.16 11.01
N ILE A 157 -11.58 -34.32 11.51
CA ILE A 157 -10.75 -35.50 11.23
C ILE A 157 -11.39 -36.77 11.79
N MET A 158 -11.94 -36.74 13.01
CA MET A 158 -12.67 -37.87 13.61
C MET A 158 -13.88 -38.24 12.77
N LYS A 159 -14.66 -37.26 12.30
CA LYS A 159 -15.80 -37.50 11.42
C LYS A 159 -15.39 -38.15 10.09
N VAL A 160 -14.34 -37.64 9.44
CA VAL A 160 -13.80 -38.25 8.22
C VAL A 160 -13.31 -39.68 8.48
N MET A 161 -12.73 -39.95 9.66
CA MET A 161 -12.30 -41.29 10.05
C MET A 161 -13.48 -42.24 10.30
N GLU A 162 -14.56 -41.75 10.93
CA GLU A 162 -15.82 -42.49 11.11
C GLU A 162 -16.45 -42.83 9.76
N ASP A 163 -16.54 -41.86 8.84
CA ASP A 163 -17.06 -42.06 7.49
C ASP A 163 -16.18 -43.06 6.70
N ALA A 164 -14.85 -42.98 6.84
CA ALA A 164 -13.92 -43.91 6.21
C ALA A 164 -14.09 -45.34 6.75
N LEU A 165 -14.33 -45.52 8.05
CA LEU A 165 -14.60 -46.83 8.65
C LEU A 165 -15.92 -47.45 8.19
N GLN A 166 -16.89 -46.62 7.82
CA GLN A 166 -18.16 -47.06 7.24
C GLN A 166 -18.02 -47.45 5.76
N ASN A 167 -16.93 -47.07 5.09
CA ASN A 167 -16.69 -47.47 3.71
C ASN A 167 -16.53 -49.01 3.61
N PRO A 168 -17.30 -49.70 2.75
CA PRO A 168 -17.25 -51.16 2.63
C PRO A 168 -15.85 -51.73 2.37
N THR A 169 -15.07 -51.06 1.52
CA THR A 169 -13.70 -51.48 1.17
C THR A 169 -12.77 -51.37 2.37
N PHE A 170 -12.93 -50.31 3.17
CA PHE A 170 -12.11 -50.10 4.35
C PHE A 170 -12.52 -51.07 5.47
N LYS A 171 -13.82 -51.27 5.67
CA LYS A 171 -14.38 -52.24 6.62
C LYS A 171 -13.91 -53.65 6.31
N GLU A 172 -13.91 -54.07 5.05
CA GLU A 172 -13.39 -55.38 4.65
C GLU A 172 -11.90 -55.54 4.95
N LYS A 173 -11.08 -54.55 4.58
CA LYS A 173 -9.63 -54.57 4.87
C LYS A 173 -9.37 -54.58 6.38
N TYR A 174 -10.10 -53.77 7.13
CA TYR A 174 -10.00 -53.70 8.59
C TYR A 174 -10.40 -55.03 9.25
N MET A 175 -11.51 -55.64 8.80
CA MET A 175 -11.95 -56.95 9.29
C MET A 175 -10.99 -58.08 8.89
N LYS A 176 -10.36 -58.00 7.72
CA LYS A 176 -9.32 -58.95 7.28
C LYS A 176 -8.07 -58.85 8.16
N LEU A 177 -7.60 -57.63 8.42
CA LEU A 177 -6.49 -57.36 9.33
C LEU A 177 -6.78 -57.84 10.76
N MET A 178 -7.98 -57.58 11.29
CA MET A 178 -8.38 -58.10 12.61
C MET A 178 -8.42 -59.63 12.65
N LYS A 179 -8.90 -60.29 11.58
CA LYS A 179 -8.87 -61.76 11.49
C LYS A 179 -7.46 -62.31 11.41
N GLU A 180 -6.55 -61.67 10.68
CA GLU A 180 -5.13 -62.07 10.61
C GLU A 180 -4.42 -61.86 11.96
N ALA A 181 -4.61 -60.71 12.61
CA ALA A 181 -4.06 -60.44 13.94
C ALA A 181 -4.61 -61.39 15.01
N GLY A 182 -5.91 -61.70 14.96
CA GLY A 182 -6.56 -62.68 15.85
C GLY A 182 -6.09 -64.11 15.60
N LYS A 183 -5.79 -64.49 14.36
CA LYS A 183 -5.12 -65.76 14.03
C LYS A 183 -3.69 -65.80 14.55
N GLN A 184 -2.97 -64.67 14.49
CA GLN A 184 -1.60 -64.56 14.96
C GLN A 184 -1.50 -64.54 16.50
N SER A 185 -2.53 -64.04 17.21
CA SER A 185 -2.63 -64.12 18.67
C SER A 185 -3.08 -65.52 19.14
N SER A 186 -4.04 -66.14 18.46
CA SER A 186 -4.46 -67.53 18.76
C SER A 186 -3.39 -68.57 18.41
N SER A 187 -2.59 -68.36 17.35
CA SER A 187 -1.42 -69.22 17.06
C SER A 187 -0.31 -69.06 18.10
N LYS A 188 -0.25 -67.94 18.83
CA LYS A 188 0.72 -67.72 19.92
C LYS A 188 0.22 -68.21 21.28
N SER A 189 -1.08 -68.37 21.46
CA SER A 189 -1.69 -68.97 22.67
C SER A 189 -1.79 -70.51 22.61
N GLN A 190 -1.53 -71.14 21.47
CA GLN A 190 -1.58 -72.60 21.33
C GLN A 190 -0.20 -73.29 21.39
N GLN A 191 0.86 -72.52 21.67
CA GLN A 191 2.21 -73.04 21.92
C GLN A 191 2.68 -72.70 23.35
N ASN A 192 1.81 -72.82 24.36
CA ASN A 192 2.27 -72.97 25.74
C ASN A 192 1.23 -73.64 26.65
N GLY A 193 0.88 -74.89 26.34
CA GLY A 193 0.01 -75.66 27.22
C GLY A 193 0.00 -77.15 26.88
N GLY A 194 0.93 -77.92 27.45
CA GLY A 194 0.85 -79.38 27.44
C GLY A 194 2.07 -80.13 27.95
N GLN A 195 2.09 -80.39 29.28
CA GLN A 195 2.59 -81.61 29.95
C GLN A 195 4.06 -81.73 30.41
N GLN A 196 4.31 -81.48 31.71
CA GLN A 196 5.03 -82.33 32.70
C GLN A 196 5.16 -81.48 33.98
N GLY A 197 4.95 -81.89 35.23
CA GLY A 197 4.73 -83.16 35.89
C GLY A 197 4.65 -82.85 37.40
N SER A 198 4.01 -83.75 38.14
CA SER A 198 3.82 -83.74 39.60
C SER A 198 5.14 -83.55 40.39
N GLY A 199 5.10 -82.84 41.52
CA GLY A 199 6.18 -82.88 42.52
C GLY A 199 6.16 -81.77 43.59
N GLY A 200 5.51 -82.05 44.72
CA GLY A 200 6.04 -81.80 46.09
C GLY A 200 6.45 -80.39 46.56
N GLN A 201 5.62 -79.84 47.44
CA GLN A 201 5.93 -79.47 48.84
C GLN A 201 7.01 -78.40 49.20
N GLY A 202 6.57 -77.44 50.04
CA GLY A 202 7.39 -76.51 50.84
C GLY A 202 7.20 -75.06 50.36
N GLY A 203 6.78 -74.06 51.14
CA GLY A 203 6.85 -73.85 52.59
C GLY A 203 7.51 -72.48 52.83
N GLY A 204 6.81 -71.58 53.53
CA GLY A 204 7.29 -70.25 53.97
C GLY A 204 7.02 -69.12 52.96
N GLY A 205 6.54 -67.93 53.31
CA GLY A 205 6.51 -67.23 54.59
C GLY A 205 7.05 -65.80 54.36
N GLY A 206 6.32 -64.77 54.82
CA GLY A 206 6.71 -63.35 54.80
C GLY A 206 5.92 -62.53 53.78
N GLN A 207 4.88 -61.74 54.11
CA GLN A 207 4.73 -60.63 55.07
C GLN A 207 5.46 -59.34 54.67
N GLY A 208 4.67 -58.25 54.62
CA GLY A 208 5.11 -56.85 54.55
C GLY A 208 4.65 -56.16 53.26
N GLY A 209 3.78 -55.16 53.22
CA GLY A 209 3.32 -54.24 54.27
C GLY A 209 3.58 -52.79 53.83
N GLY A 210 2.54 -51.95 53.88
CA GLY A 210 2.62 -50.48 53.82
C GLY A 210 2.65 -49.88 52.40
N GLY A 211 1.91 -48.84 52.04
CA GLY A 211 1.24 -47.81 52.85
C GLY A 211 1.75 -46.42 52.42
N GLY A 212 0.82 -45.47 52.22
CA GLY A 212 1.08 -44.04 51.95
C GLY A 212 0.62 -43.63 50.54
N GLN A 213 -0.51 -42.95 50.29
CA GLN A 213 -1.18 -41.79 50.91
C GLN A 213 -0.43 -40.46 50.77
N GLY A 214 -1.14 -39.46 50.22
CA GLY A 214 -0.79 -38.03 50.20
C GLY A 214 -0.43 -37.56 48.79
N GLY A 215 -1.16 -36.66 48.10
CA GLY A 215 -2.04 -35.59 48.57
C GLY A 215 -1.38 -34.24 48.26
N GLY A 216 -2.14 -33.30 47.71
CA GLY A 216 -1.82 -31.87 47.76
C GLY A 216 -1.56 -31.21 46.40
N GLY A 217 -2.57 -30.48 45.93
CA GLY A 217 -2.39 -29.43 44.93
C GLY A 217 -1.99 -28.10 45.56
N SER A 218 -1.43 -27.22 44.74
CA SER A 218 -1.53 -25.75 44.73
C SER A 218 -0.55 -25.24 43.68
N ASN A 219 -1.02 -24.56 42.63
CA ASN A 219 -1.10 -23.09 42.56
C ASN A 219 0.22 -22.40 42.91
N ASN A 220 0.87 -21.79 41.92
CA ASN A 220 1.22 -20.36 42.00
C ASN A 220 1.46 -19.76 40.59
N PRO A 221 1.18 -18.46 40.39
CA PRO A 221 1.25 -17.78 39.10
C PRO A 221 2.59 -17.04 38.91
N SER A 222 2.86 -16.69 37.66
CA SER A 222 3.67 -15.54 37.24
C SER A 222 3.24 -15.15 35.83
#